data_AF-A0A7I9YWD0-F1
#
_entry.id   AF-A0A7I9YWD0-F1
#
_cell.length_a   1.000
_cell.length_b   1.000
_cell.length_c   1.000
_cell.angle_alpha   90.00
_cell.angle_beta   90.00
_cell.angle_gamma   90.00
#
_symmetry.space_group_name_H-M   'P 1'
#
loop_
_entity.id
_entity.type
_entity.pdbx_description
1 polymer ?
#
loop_
_entity_poly.entity_id
_entity_poly.type
_entity_poly.pdbx_seq_one_letter_code
_entity_poly.pdbx_strand_id
1 'polypeptide(L)'
;MSFVIAVPELMAAAATDLAGINSALGAANAAAVGNIEAVVAAGADEVSAAVAAVFGAYGQSYQAACAQAAMFHDQMVKTLTAGAASYAGAEAASAASITSPLLNAINAPFLLATGRPLIGNGADGANASAGPGANGGAGGWLYGNGGAGGSGSSGGAGGAAGLFGNGGTGGAAIIIGGVGGAGGAGGLLFGIGGAGGPGGLNSPIGGTGGAGGIGGLFGTGGPGGAGGLSILAGVPGGTGGAGGAGLLFGNGGAGGTGGSNTAGGLAGAGGAGGSAGTFFGSGGVGGTGGSATGVGAIGGAGGVGGAGGMFFGHGGAGGTGGFGVATAGDGGDGGRAGAFGDGGSGGAGGQSFGTGGDGGDGGEAVLIGNGGNGGKGGDGVPDGAGGTPGAGGLLFGLDGLT
;
A
#
# COMPACT_ATOMS: atom_id res chain seq x y z
N MET A 1 3.32 -14.14 26.35
CA MET A 1 2.47 -12.96 26.58
C MET A 1 1.78 -12.64 25.27
N SER A 2 0.44 -12.60 25.23
CA SER A 2 -0.30 -12.23 24.02
C SER A 2 -0.29 -10.71 23.89
N PHE A 3 0.17 -10.18 22.75
CA PHE A 3 0.06 -8.75 22.45
C PHE A 3 -1.38 -8.43 22.05
N VAL A 4 -1.97 -7.41 22.68
CA VAL A 4 -3.25 -6.83 22.26
C VAL A 4 -2.92 -5.60 21.42
N ILE A 5 -3.32 -5.59 20.15
CA ILE A 5 -3.23 -4.43 19.27
C ILE A 5 -4.60 -3.75 19.29
N ALA A 6 -4.67 -2.54 19.84
CA ALA A 6 -5.86 -1.69 19.82
C ALA A 6 -5.73 -0.64 18.70
N VAL A 7 -6.82 -0.31 18.02
CA VAL A 7 -6.88 0.79 17.04
C VAL A 7 -7.84 1.84 17.60
N PRO A 8 -7.35 2.85 18.34
CA PRO A 8 -8.20 3.82 19.04
C PRO A 8 -9.18 4.54 18.12
N GLU A 9 -8.76 4.91 16.90
CA GLU A 9 -9.63 5.56 15.91
C GLU A 9 -10.79 4.66 15.48
N LEU A 10 -10.55 3.36 15.29
CA LEU A 10 -11.60 2.41 14.91
C LEU A 10 -12.59 2.19 16.06
N MET A 11 -12.11 2.17 17.30
CA MET A 11 -12.97 2.07 18.48
C MET A 11 -13.82 3.32 18.69
N ALA A 12 -13.27 4.51 18.43
CA ALA A 12 -14.03 5.76 18.49
C ALA A 12 -15.12 5.82 17.40
N ALA A 13 -14.79 5.42 16.17
CA ALA A 13 -15.77 5.33 15.07
C ALA A 13 -16.90 4.33 15.39
N ALA A 14 -16.55 3.14 15.89
CA ALA A 14 -17.52 2.13 16.30
C ALA A 14 -18.45 2.64 17.43
N ALA A 15 -17.92 3.42 18.38
CA ALA A 15 -18.72 4.03 19.44
C ALA A 15 -19.74 5.05 18.88
N THR A 16 -19.35 5.84 17.87
CA THR A 16 -20.26 6.76 17.16
C THR A 16 -21.35 6.00 16.41
N ASP A 17 -20.99 4.94 15.68
CA ASP A 17 -21.95 4.12 14.93
C ASP A 17 -22.97 3.45 15.87
N LEU A 18 -22.49 2.88 16.98
CA LEU A 18 -23.34 2.29 18.01
C LEU A 18 -24.30 3.31 18.62
N ALA A 19 -23.87 4.54 18.85
CA ALA A 19 -24.77 5.61 19.31
C ALA A 19 -25.86 5.93 18.27
N GLY A 20 -25.49 5.94 16.98
CA GLY A 20 -26.45 6.09 15.88
C GLY A 20 -27.50 4.98 15.83
N ILE A 21 -27.08 3.72 16.01
CA ILE A 21 -27.99 2.56 16.08
C ILE A 21 -28.98 2.72 17.25
N ASN A 22 -28.51 3.13 18.44
CA ASN A 22 -29.38 3.33 19.60
C ASN A 22 -30.43 4.42 19.33
N SER A 23 -30.02 5.52 18.70
CA SER A 23 -30.93 6.60 18.31
C SER A 23 -32.01 6.12 17.34
N ALA A 24 -31.64 5.30 16.35
CA ALA A 24 -32.58 4.75 15.37
C ALA A 24 -33.56 3.75 16.02
N LEU A 25 -33.07 2.87 16.90
CA LEU A 25 -33.90 1.93 17.65
C LEU A 25 -34.85 2.66 18.61
N GLY A 26 -34.38 3.68 19.31
CA GLY A 26 -35.20 4.52 20.18
C GLY A 26 -36.33 5.21 19.41
N ALA A 27 -36.03 5.78 18.23
CA ALA A 27 -37.04 6.39 17.37
C ALA A 27 -38.07 5.38 16.84
N ALA A 28 -37.63 4.20 16.42
CA ALA A 28 -38.51 3.13 15.95
C ALA A 28 -39.42 2.60 17.08
N ASN A 29 -38.86 2.41 18.28
CA ASN A 29 -39.61 1.95 19.44
C ASN A 29 -40.66 2.98 19.89
N ALA A 30 -40.30 4.28 19.90
CA ALA A 30 -41.23 5.36 20.19
C ALA A 30 -42.39 5.46 19.18
N ALA A 31 -42.11 5.25 17.89
CA ALA A 31 -43.14 5.24 16.85
C ALA A 31 -44.11 4.04 16.97
N ALA A 32 -43.66 2.92 17.56
CA ALA A 32 -44.46 1.71 17.73
C ALA A 32 -45.41 1.75 18.94
N VAL A 33 -45.12 2.57 19.96
CA VAL A 33 -45.88 2.64 21.24
C VAL A 33 -47.39 2.70 21.02
N GLY A 34 -47.85 3.64 20.19
CA GLY A 34 -49.27 3.87 19.95
C GLY A 34 -49.99 2.67 19.31
N ASN A 35 -49.28 1.83 18.56
CA ASN A 35 -49.87 0.68 17.86
C ASN A 35 -49.90 -0.59 18.73
N ILE A 36 -49.02 -0.70 19.72
CA ILE A 36 -48.88 -1.91 20.55
C ILE A 36 -49.55 -1.79 21.93
N GLU A 37 -49.76 -0.57 22.43
CA GLU A 37 -50.43 -0.34 23.72
C GLU A 37 -51.94 -0.08 23.58
N ALA A 38 -52.40 0.38 22.40
CA ALA A 38 -53.79 0.73 22.14
C ALA A 38 -54.54 -0.35 21.33
N VAL A 39 -54.34 -1.63 21.67
CA VAL A 39 -55.05 -2.74 21.02
C VAL A 39 -56.52 -2.72 21.45
N VAL A 40 -57.42 -2.53 20.50
CA VAL A 40 -58.88 -2.52 20.73
C VAL A 40 -59.43 -3.94 20.61
N ALA A 41 -60.36 -4.31 21.49
CA ALA A 41 -61.05 -5.59 21.44
C ALA A 41 -61.81 -5.75 20.10
N ALA A 42 -61.65 -6.90 19.45
CA ALA A 42 -62.26 -7.19 18.15
C ALA A 42 -63.79 -7.37 18.20
N GLY A 43 -64.32 -7.71 19.39
CA GLY A 43 -65.74 -7.86 19.68
C GLY A 43 -66.06 -7.37 21.10
N ALA A 44 -67.35 -7.28 21.43
CA ALA A 44 -67.83 -6.88 22.76
C ALA A 44 -67.79 -8.00 23.82
N ASP A 45 -67.23 -9.16 23.46
CA ASP A 45 -67.12 -10.32 24.33
C ASP A 45 -65.89 -10.26 25.25
N GLU A 46 -65.96 -10.99 26.35
CA GLU A 46 -64.93 -11.03 27.39
C GLU A 46 -63.61 -11.65 26.90
N VAL A 47 -63.64 -12.52 25.87
CA VAL A 47 -62.43 -13.11 25.30
C VAL A 47 -61.67 -12.06 24.48
N SER A 48 -62.37 -11.29 23.65
CA SER A 48 -61.79 -10.17 22.89
C SER A 48 -61.21 -9.09 23.82
N ALA A 49 -61.90 -8.79 24.93
CA ALA A 49 -61.41 -7.85 25.94
C ALA A 49 -60.16 -8.37 26.67
N ALA A 50 -60.14 -9.66 27.04
CA ALA A 50 -58.98 -10.28 27.69
C ALA A 50 -57.76 -10.34 26.77
N VAL A 51 -57.96 -10.65 25.48
CA VAL A 51 -56.87 -10.67 24.48
C VAL A 51 -56.27 -9.27 24.30
N ALA A 52 -57.10 -8.23 24.15
CA ALA A 52 -56.64 -6.84 24.07
C ALA A 52 -55.84 -6.41 25.31
N ALA A 53 -56.29 -6.79 26.51
CA ALA A 53 -55.60 -6.51 27.76
C ALA A 53 -54.23 -7.20 27.86
N VAL A 54 -54.12 -8.46 27.39
CA VAL A 54 -52.83 -9.18 27.35
C VAL A 54 -51.84 -8.49 26.41
N PHE A 55 -52.28 -8.08 25.21
CA PHE A 55 -51.41 -7.37 24.27
C PHE A 55 -50.98 -5.99 24.81
N GLY A 56 -51.88 -5.23 25.46
CA GLY A 56 -51.53 -3.96 26.10
C GLY A 56 -50.51 -4.13 27.24
N ALA A 57 -50.70 -5.13 28.11
CA ALA A 57 -49.75 -5.44 29.18
C ALA A 57 -48.38 -5.91 28.63
N TYR A 58 -48.39 -6.68 27.54
CA TYR A 58 -47.18 -7.08 26.84
C TYR A 58 -46.45 -5.87 26.22
N GLY A 59 -47.19 -4.93 25.64
CA GLY A 59 -46.65 -3.66 25.12
C GLY A 59 -45.90 -2.85 26.17
N GLN A 60 -46.48 -2.70 27.37
CA GLN A 60 -45.82 -2.00 28.48
C GLN A 60 -44.56 -2.73 28.99
N SER A 61 -44.62 -4.06 29.06
CA SER A 61 -43.47 -4.89 29.45
C SER A 61 -42.33 -4.77 28.43
N TYR A 62 -42.67 -4.73 27.15
CA TYR A 62 -41.74 -4.49 26.05
C TYR A 62 -41.10 -3.09 26.13
N GLN A 63 -41.88 -2.04 26.42
CA GLN A 63 -41.31 -0.69 26.62
C GLN A 63 -40.32 -0.63 27.78
N ALA A 64 -40.61 -1.28 28.91
CA ALA A 64 -39.70 -1.36 30.04
C ALA A 64 -38.39 -2.08 29.68
N ALA A 65 -38.49 -3.18 28.91
CA ALA A 65 -37.32 -3.92 28.43
C ALA A 65 -36.48 -3.08 27.43
N CYS A 66 -37.11 -2.36 26.51
CA CYS A 66 -36.44 -1.46 25.58
C CYS A 66 -35.71 -0.31 26.31
N ALA A 67 -36.32 0.27 27.36
CA ALA A 67 -35.67 1.29 28.19
C ALA A 67 -34.43 0.73 28.91
N GLN A 68 -34.52 -0.48 29.46
CA GLN A 68 -33.38 -1.14 30.10
C GLN A 68 -32.25 -1.45 29.10
N ALA A 69 -32.60 -1.90 27.89
CA ALA A 69 -31.65 -2.14 26.81
C ALA A 69 -30.94 -0.84 26.37
N ALA A 70 -31.66 0.28 26.26
CA ALA A 70 -31.09 1.58 25.93
C ALA A 70 -30.07 2.05 26.98
N MET A 71 -30.36 1.87 28.27
CA MET A 71 -29.43 2.20 29.36
C MET A 71 -28.15 1.34 29.34
N PHE A 72 -28.30 0.04 29.07
CA PHE A 72 -27.15 -0.86 28.90
C PHE A 72 -26.31 -0.43 27.70
N HIS A 73 -26.96 -0.10 26.58
CA HIS A 73 -26.29 0.33 25.36
C HIS A 73 -25.53 1.64 25.57
N ASP A 74 -26.12 2.62 26.24
CA ASP A 74 -25.45 3.87 26.60
C ASP A 74 -24.19 3.63 27.45
N GLN A 75 -24.27 2.69 28.40
CA GLN A 75 -23.13 2.33 29.24
C GLN A 75 -22.03 1.63 28.45
N MET A 76 -22.41 0.76 27.50
CA MET A 76 -21.48 0.10 26.57
C MET A 76 -20.75 1.12 25.70
N VAL A 77 -21.46 2.07 25.09
CA VAL A 77 -20.87 3.16 24.29
C VAL A 77 -19.94 4.02 25.13
N LYS A 78 -20.36 4.44 26.34
CA LYS A 78 -19.51 5.22 27.26
C LYS A 78 -18.21 4.48 27.62
N THR A 79 -18.31 3.19 27.90
CA THR A 79 -17.15 2.36 28.26
C THR A 79 -16.21 2.18 27.07
N LEU A 80 -16.75 1.98 25.87
CA LEU A 80 -15.95 1.87 24.64
C LEU A 80 -15.20 3.18 24.33
N THR A 81 -15.87 4.33 24.44
CA THR A 81 -15.26 5.65 24.25
C THR A 81 -14.16 5.92 25.29
N ALA A 82 -14.40 5.58 26.56
CA ALA A 82 -13.41 5.71 27.62
C ALA A 82 -12.20 4.78 27.40
N GLY A 83 -12.45 3.55 26.92
CA GLY A 83 -11.40 2.61 26.53
C GLY A 83 -10.54 3.17 25.40
N ALA A 84 -11.15 3.68 24.33
CA ALA A 84 -10.45 4.32 23.21
C ALA A 84 -9.57 5.50 23.66
N ALA A 85 -10.10 6.38 24.50
CA ALA A 85 -9.36 7.50 25.06
C ALA A 85 -8.19 7.04 25.96
N SER A 86 -8.35 5.94 26.70
CA SER A 86 -7.27 5.40 27.53
C SER A 86 -6.14 4.81 26.70
N TYR A 87 -6.44 4.11 25.60
CA TYR A 87 -5.40 3.59 24.70
C TYR A 87 -4.68 4.74 23.96
N ALA A 88 -5.43 5.71 23.44
CA ALA A 88 -4.85 6.91 22.82
C ALA A 88 -4.00 7.71 23.82
N GLY A 89 -4.44 7.82 25.07
CA GLY A 89 -3.69 8.47 26.15
C GLY A 89 -2.40 7.73 26.53
N ALA A 90 -2.41 6.40 26.50
CA ALA A 90 -1.22 5.59 26.73
C ALA A 90 -0.18 5.75 25.61
N GLU A 91 -0.63 5.83 24.35
CA GLU A 91 0.23 6.12 23.20
C GLU A 91 0.82 7.54 23.30
N ALA A 92 0.00 8.53 23.63
CA ALA A 92 0.45 9.92 23.81
C ALA A 92 1.46 10.06 24.95
N ALA A 93 1.23 9.39 26.10
CA ALA A 93 2.16 9.41 27.24
C ALA A 93 3.49 8.71 26.90
N SER A 94 3.44 7.62 26.15
CA SER A 94 4.63 6.91 25.66
C SER A 94 5.42 7.78 24.69
N ALA A 95 4.75 8.47 23.76
CA ALA A 95 5.37 9.44 22.86
C ALA A 95 5.99 10.63 23.61
N ALA A 96 5.28 11.17 24.61
CA ALA A 96 5.73 12.29 25.44
C ALA A 96 6.97 11.95 26.29
N SER A 97 7.10 10.69 26.72
CA SER A 97 8.29 10.23 27.45
C SER A 97 9.57 10.26 26.59
N ILE A 98 9.43 10.16 25.26
CA ILE A 98 10.54 10.21 24.29
C ILE A 98 10.88 11.68 23.94
N THR A 99 9.89 12.58 23.90
CA THR A 99 10.09 14.05 23.74
C THR A 99 10.43 14.77 25.05
N SER A 100 11.37 14.18 25.81
CA SER A 100 11.90 14.68 27.08
C SER A 100 12.41 16.13 27.02
N PRO A 101 12.35 16.91 28.11
CA PRO A 101 13.01 18.22 28.24
C PRO A 101 14.49 18.20 27.82
N LEU A 102 15.17 17.07 28.02
CA LEU A 102 16.55 16.85 27.59
C LEU A 102 16.66 16.82 26.05
N LEU A 103 15.76 16.11 25.37
CA LEU A 103 15.76 16.05 23.90
C LEU A 103 15.48 17.43 23.30
N ASN A 104 14.57 18.19 23.92
CA ASN A 104 14.32 19.58 23.55
C ASN A 104 15.55 20.46 23.75
N ALA A 105 16.27 20.32 24.86
CA ALA A 105 17.51 21.06 25.12
C ALA A 105 18.62 20.69 24.11
N ILE A 106 18.74 19.41 23.75
CA ILE A 106 19.68 18.93 22.72
C ILE A 106 19.32 19.50 21.33
N ASN A 107 18.03 19.51 20.98
CA ASN A 107 17.57 19.95 19.67
C ASN A 107 17.48 21.47 19.52
N ALA A 108 17.25 22.22 20.59
CA ALA A 108 17.07 23.67 20.57
C ALA A 108 18.15 24.43 19.77
N PRO A 109 19.46 24.20 19.97
CA PRO A 109 20.47 24.89 19.18
C PRO A 109 20.41 24.56 17.68
N PHE A 110 20.06 23.32 17.30
CA PHE A 110 19.96 22.90 15.90
C PHE A 110 18.67 23.42 15.25
N LEU A 111 17.54 23.36 15.96
CA LEU A 111 16.29 23.97 15.52
C LEU A 111 16.46 25.47 15.29
N LEU A 112 17.17 26.18 16.18
CA LEU A 112 17.45 27.60 16.02
C LEU A 112 18.40 27.88 14.84
N ALA A 113 19.43 27.06 14.66
CA ALA A 113 20.46 27.30 13.64
C ALA A 113 20.05 26.84 12.23
N THR A 114 19.28 25.76 12.10
CA THR A 114 19.00 25.10 10.82
C THR A 114 17.51 24.87 10.55
N GLY A 115 16.61 25.20 11.49
CA GLY A 115 15.19 24.91 11.39
C GLY A 115 14.84 23.42 11.48
N ARG A 116 15.78 22.56 11.91
CA ARG A 116 15.63 21.10 11.89
C ARG A 116 16.31 20.48 13.11
N PRO A 117 15.69 19.50 13.79
CA PRO A 117 16.26 18.91 15.00
C PRO A 117 17.52 18.11 14.67
N LEU A 118 18.37 17.91 15.67
CA LEU A 118 19.49 16.96 15.57
C LEU A 118 18.97 15.51 15.64
N ILE A 119 18.05 15.26 16.56
CA ILE A 119 17.47 13.94 16.83
C ILE A 119 15.96 14.04 16.84
N GLY A 120 15.28 13.20 16.08
CA GLY A 120 13.83 13.10 16.07
C GLY A 120 13.31 12.67 14.71
N ASN A 121 12.17 12.00 14.68
CA ASN A 121 11.53 11.64 13.42
C ASN A 121 10.93 12.88 12.76
N GLY A 122 10.82 12.83 11.43
CA GLY A 122 10.06 13.80 10.67
C GLY A 122 8.58 13.68 10.99
N ALA A 123 7.88 14.81 11.00
CA ALA A 123 6.43 14.82 11.16
C ALA A 123 5.76 14.20 9.93
N ASP A 124 4.75 13.37 10.15
CA ASP A 124 3.95 12.85 9.05
C ASP A 124 3.19 13.98 8.36
N GLY A 125 3.09 13.87 7.04
CA GLY A 125 2.32 14.77 6.21
C GLY A 125 0.84 14.65 6.53
N ALA A 126 0.17 15.79 6.69
CA ALA A 126 -1.28 15.82 6.86
C ALA A 126 -2.00 15.23 5.63
N ASN A 127 -2.98 14.38 5.90
CA ASN A 127 -3.89 13.88 4.88
C ASN A 127 -4.82 15.00 4.40
N ALA A 128 -5.15 15.00 3.11
CA ALA A 128 -6.05 15.94 2.48
C ALA A 128 -7.25 15.20 1.86
N SER A 129 -8.47 15.62 2.22
CA SER A 129 -9.71 15.14 1.59
C SER A 129 -9.97 15.81 0.23
N ALA A 130 -9.41 17.01 0.03
CA ALA A 130 -9.38 17.72 -1.25
C ALA A 130 -7.99 18.34 -1.46
N GLY A 131 -7.37 18.08 -2.62
CA GLY A 131 -6.01 18.52 -2.95
C GLY A 131 -4.90 17.55 -2.53
N PRO A 132 -3.63 17.85 -2.86
CA PRO A 132 -2.50 16.96 -2.58
C PRO A 132 -2.32 16.69 -1.08
N GLY A 133 -1.93 15.45 -0.74
CA GLY A 133 -1.46 15.15 0.60
C GLY A 133 -0.16 15.90 0.89
N ALA A 134 0.01 16.36 2.13
CA ALA A 134 1.21 17.09 2.49
C ALA A 134 2.43 16.15 2.51
N ASN A 135 3.61 16.67 2.21
CA ASN A 135 4.84 15.89 2.31
C ASN A 135 5.16 15.57 3.77
N GLY A 136 5.77 14.42 4.01
CA GLY A 136 6.40 14.08 5.28
C GLY A 136 7.61 14.97 5.53
N GLY A 137 7.78 15.42 6.77
CA GLY A 137 8.92 16.18 7.21
C GLY A 137 10.20 15.34 7.22
N ALA A 138 11.36 15.99 7.09
CA ALA A 138 12.64 15.32 7.22
C ALA A 138 12.89 14.88 8.68
N GLY A 139 13.52 13.73 8.85
CA GLY A 139 14.07 13.30 10.15
C GLY A 139 15.21 14.22 10.62
N GLY A 140 15.59 14.12 11.88
CA GLY A 140 16.68 14.91 12.47
C GLY A 140 18.01 14.68 11.76
N TRP A 141 18.94 15.62 11.87
CA TRP A 141 20.23 15.56 11.16
C TRP A 141 21.06 14.32 11.47
N LEU A 142 21.09 13.89 12.73
CA LEU A 142 21.87 12.74 13.18
C LEU A 142 21.04 11.47 13.19
N TYR A 143 19.92 11.48 13.92
CA TYR A 143 19.08 10.30 14.08
C TYR A 143 17.62 10.68 13.90
N GLY A 144 16.94 9.98 12.99
CA GLY A 144 15.52 10.18 12.79
C GLY A 144 15.05 9.62 11.46
N ASN A 145 13.94 8.90 11.50
CA ASN A 145 13.25 8.50 10.29
C ASN A 145 12.59 9.72 9.64
N GLY A 146 12.44 9.71 8.33
CA GLY A 146 11.56 10.67 7.67
C GLY A 146 10.09 10.38 7.99
N GLY A 147 9.28 11.44 8.03
CA GLY A 147 7.83 11.30 8.22
C GLY A 147 7.16 10.71 6.98
N ALA A 148 6.06 9.99 7.15
CA ALA A 148 5.26 9.51 6.03
C ALA A 148 4.64 10.70 5.27
N GLY A 149 4.48 10.57 3.96
CA GLY A 149 3.68 11.50 3.16
C GLY A 149 2.19 11.30 3.42
N GLY A 150 1.45 12.40 3.50
CA GLY A 150 0.00 12.37 3.67
C GLY A 150 -0.71 11.86 2.42
N SER A 151 -1.85 11.23 2.60
CA SER A 151 -2.73 10.84 1.48
C SER A 151 -3.49 12.05 0.94
N GLY A 152 -3.77 12.10 -0.36
CA GLY A 152 -4.61 13.15 -0.94
C GLY A 152 -4.88 12.96 -2.43
N SER A 153 -5.26 14.02 -3.14
CA SER A 153 -5.51 13.93 -4.59
C SER A 153 -4.30 13.44 -5.36
N SER A 154 -3.12 13.80 -4.91
CA SER A 154 -1.88 13.08 -5.12
C SER A 154 -1.28 12.77 -3.76
N GLY A 155 -0.53 11.68 -3.64
CA GLY A 155 0.18 11.38 -2.42
C GLY A 155 1.29 12.38 -2.15
N GLY A 156 1.44 12.80 -0.89
CA GLY A 156 2.60 13.57 -0.46
C GLY A 156 3.87 12.71 -0.50
N ALA A 157 5.02 13.30 -0.79
CA ALA A 157 6.29 12.58 -0.71
C ALA A 157 6.62 12.22 0.74
N GLY A 158 7.24 11.06 0.96
CA GLY A 158 7.84 10.71 2.23
C GLY A 158 9.07 11.57 2.54
N GLY A 159 9.27 11.90 3.81
CA GLY A 159 10.41 12.68 4.28
C GLY A 159 11.72 11.90 4.17
N ALA A 160 12.83 12.59 3.94
CA ALA A 160 14.15 11.97 4.03
C ALA A 160 14.60 11.82 5.49
N ALA A 161 15.36 10.77 5.78
CA ALA A 161 16.08 10.64 7.04
C ALA A 161 17.36 11.51 7.08
N GLY A 162 18.03 11.54 8.24
CA GLY A 162 19.31 12.23 8.45
C GLY A 162 20.54 11.36 8.14
N LEU A 163 21.50 11.33 9.06
CA LEU A 163 22.66 10.45 8.97
C LEU A 163 22.27 8.98 9.20
N PHE A 164 21.39 8.75 10.18
CA PHE A 164 20.80 7.46 10.52
C PHE A 164 19.27 7.57 10.55
N GLY A 165 18.60 6.54 10.03
CA GLY A 165 17.13 6.44 10.02
C GLY A 165 16.60 6.00 8.67
N ASN A 166 15.34 5.61 8.61
CA ASN A 166 14.70 5.16 7.39
C ASN A 166 13.94 6.31 6.72
N GLY A 167 13.87 6.29 5.40
CA GLY A 167 13.04 7.22 4.65
C GLY A 167 11.55 7.00 4.95
N GLY A 168 10.78 8.08 4.98
CA GLY A 168 9.35 8.00 5.17
C GLY A 168 8.65 7.39 3.95
N THR A 169 7.55 6.70 4.15
CA THR A 169 6.74 6.18 3.04
C THR A 169 6.06 7.31 2.29
N GLY A 170 5.90 7.18 0.98
CA GLY A 170 5.07 8.10 0.19
C GLY A 170 3.59 7.91 0.50
N GLY A 171 2.83 9.00 0.44
CA GLY A 171 1.39 9.01 0.67
C GLY A 171 0.61 8.36 -0.48
N ALA A 172 -0.57 7.85 -0.18
CA ALA A 172 -1.48 7.33 -1.21
C ALA A 172 -2.17 8.46 -1.97
N ALA A 173 -2.38 8.27 -3.28
CA ALA A 173 -3.39 9.03 -3.99
C ALA A 173 -4.77 8.43 -3.76
N ILE A 174 -5.75 9.26 -3.38
CA ILE A 174 -7.13 8.85 -3.07
C ILE A 174 -8.17 9.41 -4.05
N ILE A 175 -7.74 10.26 -4.98
CA ILE A 175 -8.61 10.85 -6.00
C ILE A 175 -8.16 10.41 -7.39
N ILE A 176 -9.12 10.42 -8.30
CA ILE A 176 -9.06 10.22 -9.75
C ILE A 176 -7.71 10.57 -10.38
N GLY A 177 -7.00 9.58 -10.92
CA GLY A 177 -5.75 9.77 -11.68
C GLY A 177 -4.57 10.31 -10.88
N GLY A 178 -4.71 10.42 -9.55
CA GLY A 178 -3.69 10.92 -8.67
C GLY A 178 -2.44 10.05 -8.62
N VAL A 179 -1.26 10.66 -8.66
CA VAL A 179 0.00 9.92 -8.50
C VAL A 179 0.27 9.63 -7.03
N GLY A 180 0.74 8.43 -6.72
CA GLY A 180 1.24 8.08 -5.40
C GLY A 180 2.50 8.88 -5.07
N GLY A 181 2.69 9.22 -3.80
CA GLY A 181 3.85 9.98 -3.34
C GLY A 181 5.13 9.16 -3.44
N ALA A 182 6.25 9.80 -3.76
CA ALA A 182 7.55 9.11 -3.71
C ALA A 182 7.93 8.75 -2.26
N GLY A 183 8.62 7.64 -2.06
CA GLY A 183 9.25 7.31 -0.79
C GLY A 183 10.45 8.23 -0.51
N GLY A 184 10.67 8.54 0.77
CA GLY A 184 11.78 9.37 1.22
C GLY A 184 13.11 8.62 1.19
N ALA A 185 14.22 9.36 1.11
CA ALA A 185 15.55 8.76 1.18
C ALA A 185 15.85 8.21 2.58
N GLY A 186 16.50 7.05 2.64
CA GLY A 186 17.11 6.50 3.84
C GLY A 186 18.26 7.36 4.36
N GLY A 187 18.65 7.13 5.60
CA GLY A 187 19.71 7.85 6.27
C GLY A 187 21.04 7.60 5.59
N LEU A 188 21.88 8.63 5.51
CA LEU A 188 23.04 8.66 4.62
C LEU A 188 24.02 7.48 4.83
N LEU A 189 24.20 7.02 6.07
CA LEU A 189 25.04 5.86 6.39
C LEU A 189 24.21 4.58 6.42
N PHE A 190 23.30 4.50 7.39
CA PHE A 190 22.41 3.36 7.59
C PHE A 190 20.96 3.84 7.55
N GLY A 191 20.20 3.28 6.62
CA GLY A 191 18.80 3.63 6.45
C GLY A 191 18.23 3.06 5.16
N ILE A 192 17.09 2.40 5.25
CA ILE A 192 16.40 1.96 4.04
C ILE A 192 15.59 3.11 3.46
N GLY A 193 15.46 3.13 2.14
CA GLY A 193 14.56 4.06 1.46
C GLY A 193 13.10 3.75 1.80
N GLY A 194 12.27 4.79 1.86
CA GLY A 194 10.84 4.64 2.10
C GLY A 194 10.13 4.00 0.92
N ALA A 195 9.03 3.30 1.16
CA ALA A 195 8.19 2.78 0.08
C ALA A 195 7.50 3.93 -0.69
N GLY A 196 7.32 3.77 -1.99
CA GLY A 196 6.44 4.64 -2.77
C GLY A 196 4.97 4.41 -2.44
N GLY A 197 4.18 5.48 -2.46
CA GLY A 197 2.74 5.42 -2.22
C GLY A 197 1.97 4.88 -3.43
N PRO A 198 0.80 4.26 -3.24
CA PRO A 198 -0.01 3.77 -4.34
C PRO A 198 -0.66 4.92 -5.13
N GLY A 199 -0.85 4.69 -6.44
CA GLY A 199 -1.60 5.57 -7.32
C GLY A 199 -3.12 5.49 -7.11
N GLY A 200 -3.83 6.55 -7.48
CA GLY A 200 -5.26 6.72 -7.24
C GLY A 200 -6.14 5.81 -8.08
N LEU A 201 -7.24 5.37 -7.48
CA LEU A 201 -8.28 4.58 -8.14
C LEU A 201 -9.25 5.50 -8.92
N ASN A 202 -9.76 5.01 -10.06
CA ASN A 202 -11.01 5.46 -10.74
C ASN A 202 -11.01 6.79 -11.55
N SER A 203 -11.09 6.65 -12.89
CA SER A 203 -11.67 7.46 -14.00
C SER A 203 -11.30 8.95 -14.27
N PRO A 204 -10.51 9.29 -15.31
CA PRO A 204 -10.30 8.45 -16.48
C PRO A 204 -9.07 7.54 -16.34
N ILE A 205 -7.90 8.05 -15.94
CA ILE A 205 -6.63 7.29 -15.93
C ILE A 205 -6.37 6.71 -14.54
N GLY A 206 -5.87 5.48 -14.44
CA GLY A 206 -5.35 4.95 -13.18
C GLY A 206 -4.08 5.72 -12.76
N GLY A 207 -4.00 6.18 -11.51
CA GLY A 207 -2.86 6.96 -11.06
C GLY A 207 -1.56 6.15 -11.03
N THR A 208 -0.41 6.73 -11.37
CA THR A 208 0.86 6.00 -11.27
C THR A 208 1.25 5.79 -9.80
N GLY A 209 1.85 4.64 -9.48
CA GLY A 209 2.48 4.43 -8.19
C GLY A 209 3.69 5.34 -8.01
N GLY A 210 3.95 5.77 -6.78
CA GLY A 210 5.12 6.57 -6.43
C GLY A 210 6.40 5.74 -6.47
N ALA A 211 7.53 6.35 -6.81
CA ALA A 211 8.82 5.66 -6.75
C ALA A 211 9.22 5.35 -5.30
N GLY A 212 9.93 4.26 -5.08
CA GLY A 212 10.59 3.97 -3.82
C GLY A 212 11.76 4.91 -3.57
N GLY A 213 12.03 5.22 -2.30
CA GLY A 213 13.13 6.07 -1.89
C GLY A 213 14.48 5.38 -2.04
N ILE A 214 15.53 6.16 -2.26
CA ILE A 214 16.91 5.64 -2.27
C ILE A 214 17.31 5.18 -0.85
N GLY A 215 18.08 4.11 -0.75
CA GLY A 215 18.70 3.70 0.50
C GLY A 215 19.86 4.61 0.91
N GLY A 216 20.41 4.39 2.10
CA GLY A 216 21.70 4.92 2.55
C GLY A 216 22.88 4.21 1.92
N LEU A 217 24.11 4.58 2.32
CA LEU A 217 25.33 3.94 1.81
C LEU A 217 25.30 2.42 1.95
N PHE A 218 24.83 1.95 3.12
CA PHE A 218 24.62 0.53 3.46
C PHE A 218 23.15 0.12 3.45
N GLY A 219 22.26 1.03 3.05
CA GLY A 219 20.82 0.82 3.09
C GLY A 219 20.25 0.34 1.76
N THR A 220 19.19 -0.46 1.82
CA THR A 220 18.47 -0.91 0.63
C THR A 220 17.52 0.18 0.13
N GLY A 221 17.28 0.22 -1.17
CA GLY A 221 16.22 1.04 -1.74
C GLY A 221 14.82 0.59 -1.28
N GLY A 222 13.89 1.53 -1.19
CA GLY A 222 12.50 1.25 -0.87
C GLY A 222 11.74 0.67 -2.06
N PRO A 223 10.68 -0.12 -1.86
CA PRO A 223 9.86 -0.62 -2.95
C PRO A 223 9.06 0.52 -3.62
N GLY A 224 8.78 0.39 -4.90
CA GLY A 224 7.86 1.27 -5.62
C GLY A 224 6.40 1.00 -5.24
N GLY A 225 5.57 2.03 -5.34
CA GLY A 225 4.13 1.95 -5.09
C GLY A 225 3.37 1.29 -6.24
N ALA A 226 2.24 0.66 -5.93
CA ALA A 226 1.37 0.09 -6.96
C ALA A 226 0.70 1.18 -7.82
N GLY A 227 0.49 0.89 -9.10
CA GLY A 227 -0.35 1.68 -9.98
C GLY A 227 -1.83 1.53 -9.67
N GLY A 228 -2.61 2.56 -9.96
CA GLY A 228 -4.03 2.67 -9.69
C GLY A 228 -4.90 1.94 -10.72
N LEU A 229 -6.04 1.43 -10.25
CA LEU A 229 -7.07 0.78 -11.08
C LEU A 229 -7.74 1.79 -12.03
N SER A 230 -7.93 1.37 -13.29
CA SER A 230 -8.83 2.01 -14.24
C SER A 230 -10.11 1.18 -14.45
N ILE A 231 -11.28 1.82 -14.42
CA ILE A 231 -12.58 1.18 -14.66
C ILE A 231 -13.33 1.78 -15.86
N LEU A 232 -12.69 2.68 -16.63
CA LEU A 232 -13.29 3.31 -17.81
C LEU A 232 -12.71 2.73 -19.09
N ALA A 233 -13.60 2.45 -20.05
CA ALA A 233 -13.23 1.91 -21.35
C ALA A 233 -12.28 2.85 -22.10
N GLY A 234 -11.24 2.28 -22.70
CA GLY A 234 -10.23 3.00 -23.46
C GLY A 234 -9.21 3.78 -22.63
N VAL A 235 -9.24 3.69 -21.29
CA VAL A 235 -8.31 4.47 -20.46
C VAL A 235 -7.32 3.61 -19.67
N PRO A 236 -5.99 3.87 -19.77
CA PRO A 236 -5.00 3.02 -19.15
C PRO A 236 -5.10 2.89 -17.62
N GLY A 237 -4.78 1.71 -17.11
CA GLY A 237 -4.39 1.52 -15.70
C GLY A 237 -3.09 2.27 -15.38
N GLY A 238 -2.88 2.62 -14.12
CA GLY A 238 -1.69 3.36 -13.70
C GLY A 238 -0.45 2.48 -13.69
N THR A 239 0.70 3.00 -14.07
CA THR A 239 1.95 2.22 -13.98
C THR A 239 2.37 2.04 -12.53
N GLY A 240 3.06 0.94 -12.22
CA GLY A 240 3.76 0.77 -10.96
C GLY A 240 4.94 1.75 -10.83
N GLY A 241 5.23 2.19 -9.62
CA GLY A 241 6.39 3.02 -9.33
C GLY A 241 7.69 2.22 -9.40
N ALA A 242 8.79 2.85 -9.79
CA ALA A 242 10.10 2.20 -9.76
C ALA A 242 10.54 1.93 -8.31
N GLY A 243 11.29 0.85 -8.09
CA GLY A 243 12.00 0.62 -6.83
C GLY A 243 13.16 1.60 -6.65
N GLY A 244 13.48 1.94 -5.41
CA GLY A 244 14.60 2.80 -5.06
C GLY A 244 15.95 2.12 -5.24
N ALA A 245 17.00 2.89 -5.49
CA ALA A 245 18.36 2.34 -5.58
C ALA A 245 18.97 2.05 -4.21
N GLY A 246 19.78 0.98 -4.12
CA GLY A 246 20.83 0.88 -3.11
C GLY A 246 22.02 1.73 -3.55
N LEU A 247 22.68 2.47 -2.65
CA LEU A 247 23.71 3.43 -3.09
C LEU A 247 25.06 2.76 -3.36
N LEU A 248 25.71 2.23 -2.33
CA LEU A 248 27.08 1.72 -2.45
C LEU A 248 27.16 0.22 -2.12
N PHE A 249 26.46 -0.20 -1.06
CA PHE A 249 26.48 -1.57 -0.57
C PHE A 249 25.09 -2.21 -0.45
N GLY A 250 24.02 -1.44 -0.64
CA GLY A 250 22.65 -1.90 -0.43
C GLY A 250 22.02 -2.52 -1.67
N ASN A 251 20.97 -3.29 -1.47
CA ASN A 251 20.16 -3.85 -2.54
C ASN A 251 19.22 -2.79 -3.14
N GLY A 252 18.81 -3.00 -4.39
CA GLY A 252 17.72 -2.24 -4.99
C GLY A 252 16.35 -2.65 -4.42
N GLY A 253 15.42 -1.70 -4.37
CA GLY A 253 14.03 -1.96 -3.99
C GLY A 253 13.24 -2.61 -5.12
N ALA A 254 12.18 -3.36 -4.80
CA ALA A 254 11.29 -3.93 -5.81
C ALA A 254 10.52 -2.83 -6.56
N GLY A 255 10.23 -3.06 -7.84
CA GLY A 255 9.27 -2.26 -8.59
C GLY A 255 7.84 -2.53 -8.12
N GLY A 256 6.99 -1.51 -8.21
CA GLY A 256 5.57 -1.60 -7.88
C GLY A 256 4.78 -2.31 -8.97
N THR A 257 3.66 -2.94 -8.62
CA THR A 257 2.78 -3.59 -9.60
C THR A 257 2.04 -2.57 -10.46
N GLY A 258 1.79 -2.89 -11.72
CA GLY A 258 0.92 -2.12 -12.59
C GLY A 258 -0.55 -2.20 -12.17
N GLY A 259 -1.29 -1.12 -12.40
CA GLY A 259 -2.71 -1.01 -12.10
C GLY A 259 -3.57 -1.74 -13.13
N SER A 260 -4.61 -2.42 -12.66
CA SER A 260 -5.51 -3.17 -13.56
C SER A 260 -6.41 -2.24 -14.39
N ASN A 261 -6.96 -2.75 -15.49
CA ASN A 261 -8.05 -2.13 -16.24
C ASN A 261 -9.26 -3.09 -16.28
N THR A 262 -10.46 -2.62 -15.94
CA THR A 262 -11.64 -3.52 -15.89
C THR A 262 -12.62 -3.36 -17.05
N ALA A 263 -12.45 -2.36 -17.92
CA ALA A 263 -13.50 -1.91 -18.85
C ALA A 263 -13.09 -1.86 -20.33
N GLY A 264 -12.06 -2.61 -20.74
CA GLY A 264 -11.60 -2.64 -22.14
C GLY A 264 -10.63 -1.49 -22.44
N GLY A 265 -9.37 -1.68 -22.05
CA GLY A 265 -8.27 -0.74 -22.27
C GLY A 265 -6.92 -1.37 -21.92
N LEU A 266 -5.86 -0.56 -21.91
CA LEU A 266 -4.52 -0.99 -21.52
C LEU A 266 -4.40 -1.05 -19.99
N ALA A 267 -3.92 -2.14 -19.41
CA ALA A 267 -3.52 -2.14 -18.00
C ALA A 267 -2.15 -1.49 -17.82
N GLY A 268 -1.87 -1.02 -16.61
CA GLY A 268 -0.61 -0.35 -16.30
C GLY A 268 0.56 -1.33 -16.31
N ALA A 269 1.71 -0.88 -16.80
CA ALA A 269 2.95 -1.64 -16.69
C ALA A 269 3.44 -1.73 -15.24
N GLY A 270 4.17 -2.79 -14.92
CA GLY A 270 4.92 -2.90 -13.68
C GLY A 270 6.08 -1.91 -13.64
N GLY A 271 6.44 -1.45 -12.44
CA GLY A 271 7.58 -0.58 -12.22
C GLY A 271 8.90 -1.34 -12.33
N ALA A 272 9.96 -0.67 -12.77
CA ALA A 272 11.30 -1.25 -12.77
C ALA A 272 11.79 -1.53 -11.34
N GLY A 273 12.54 -2.61 -11.16
CA GLY A 273 13.32 -2.85 -9.95
C GLY A 273 14.44 -1.82 -9.81
N GLY A 274 14.73 -1.40 -8.58
CA GLY A 274 15.83 -0.50 -8.27
C GLY A 274 17.18 -1.17 -8.53
N SER A 275 18.18 -0.38 -8.94
CA SER A 275 19.55 -0.89 -9.03
C SER A 275 20.13 -1.13 -7.63
N ALA A 276 20.99 -2.13 -7.52
CA ALA A 276 21.83 -2.33 -6.35
C ALA A 276 22.81 -1.16 -6.15
N GLY A 277 23.51 -1.21 -5.02
CA GLY A 277 24.66 -0.38 -4.73
C GLY A 277 25.78 -0.59 -5.72
N THR A 278 26.52 0.47 -6.00
CA THR A 278 27.58 0.44 -7.02
C THR A 278 28.62 -0.66 -6.80
N PHE A 279 28.97 -1.00 -5.56
CA PHE A 279 29.99 -2.02 -5.27
C PHE A 279 29.38 -3.38 -4.93
N PHE A 280 28.32 -3.39 -4.12
CA PHE A 280 27.69 -4.62 -3.62
C PHE A 280 26.17 -4.48 -3.60
N GLY A 281 25.49 -5.63 -3.63
CA GLY A 281 24.05 -5.76 -3.45
C GLY A 281 23.37 -6.39 -4.66
N SER A 282 22.18 -6.95 -4.47
CA SER A 282 21.37 -7.45 -5.59
C SER A 282 20.46 -6.36 -6.12
N GLY A 283 20.17 -6.42 -7.41
CA GLY A 283 19.13 -5.60 -8.01
C GLY A 283 17.75 -5.95 -7.44
N GLY A 284 16.85 -4.98 -7.45
CA GLY A 284 15.46 -5.18 -7.09
C GLY A 284 14.70 -5.92 -8.18
N VAL A 285 13.69 -6.70 -7.80
CA VAL A 285 12.80 -7.35 -8.78
C VAL A 285 11.93 -6.32 -9.48
N GLY A 286 11.62 -6.55 -10.76
CA GLY A 286 10.63 -5.79 -11.50
C GLY A 286 9.21 -6.07 -10.99
N GLY A 287 8.35 -5.06 -11.07
CA GLY A 287 6.94 -5.19 -10.71
C GLY A 287 6.15 -5.95 -11.75
N THR A 288 5.10 -6.66 -11.35
CA THR A 288 4.21 -7.33 -12.31
C THR A 288 3.39 -6.31 -13.10
N GLY A 289 3.09 -6.60 -14.36
CA GLY A 289 2.12 -5.87 -15.15
C GLY A 289 0.69 -6.02 -14.63
N GLY A 290 -0.14 -5.01 -14.84
CA GLY A 290 -1.55 -5.03 -14.45
C GLY A 290 -2.40 -5.91 -15.38
N SER A 291 -3.50 -6.45 -14.86
CA SER A 291 -4.45 -7.23 -15.66
C SER A 291 -5.51 -6.35 -16.31
N ALA A 292 -5.92 -6.68 -17.54
CA ALA A 292 -6.92 -5.96 -18.29
C ALA A 292 -8.10 -6.86 -18.70
N THR A 293 -9.31 -6.49 -18.32
CA THR A 293 -10.56 -7.19 -18.69
C THR A 293 -11.44 -6.31 -19.57
N GLY A 294 -12.19 -6.94 -20.49
CA GLY A 294 -13.07 -6.25 -21.45
C GLY A 294 -12.66 -6.50 -22.91
N VAL A 295 -13.56 -6.23 -23.86
CA VAL A 295 -13.28 -6.45 -25.29
C VAL A 295 -12.16 -5.51 -25.75
N GLY A 296 -11.12 -6.06 -26.39
CA GLY A 296 -9.96 -5.29 -26.84
C GLY A 296 -8.96 -4.93 -25.73
N ALA A 297 -9.10 -5.49 -24.52
CA ALA A 297 -8.22 -5.17 -23.40
C ALA A 297 -6.79 -5.71 -23.60
N ILE A 298 -5.79 -4.91 -23.24
CA ILE A 298 -4.37 -5.25 -23.35
C ILE A 298 -3.74 -5.31 -21.97
N GLY A 299 -3.08 -6.43 -21.63
CA GLY A 299 -2.37 -6.59 -20.36
C GLY A 299 -1.18 -5.65 -20.24
N GLY A 300 -0.83 -5.24 -19.03
CA GLY A 300 0.34 -4.40 -18.79
C GLY A 300 1.62 -5.21 -18.87
N ALA A 301 2.70 -4.63 -19.41
CA ALA A 301 4.01 -5.29 -19.40
C ALA A 301 4.56 -5.41 -17.96
N GLY A 302 5.36 -6.44 -17.71
CA GLY A 302 6.18 -6.56 -16.51
C GLY A 302 7.30 -5.52 -16.47
N GLY A 303 7.70 -5.11 -15.28
CA GLY A 303 8.83 -4.21 -15.08
C GLY A 303 10.16 -4.94 -15.22
N VAL A 304 11.19 -4.26 -15.71
CA VAL A 304 12.56 -4.81 -15.75
C VAL A 304 13.13 -5.00 -14.35
N GLY A 305 13.95 -6.02 -14.16
CA GLY A 305 14.74 -6.21 -12.95
C GLY A 305 15.91 -5.23 -12.85
N GLY A 306 16.30 -4.86 -11.64
CA GLY A 306 17.42 -3.96 -11.38
C GLY A 306 18.77 -4.64 -11.57
N ALA A 307 19.81 -3.88 -11.89
CA ALA A 307 21.18 -4.40 -11.97
C ALA A 307 21.76 -4.72 -10.58
N GLY A 308 22.59 -5.76 -10.49
CA GLY A 308 23.43 -6.07 -9.33
C GLY A 308 24.63 -5.13 -9.19
N GLY A 309 25.26 -5.11 -8.01
CA GLY A 309 26.44 -4.28 -7.74
C GLY A 309 27.69 -4.76 -8.47
N MET A 310 28.63 -3.87 -8.77
CA MET A 310 29.75 -4.14 -9.70
C MET A 310 30.62 -5.33 -9.29
N PHE A 311 30.89 -5.53 -8.00
CA PHE A 311 31.76 -6.63 -7.55
C PHE A 311 30.94 -7.86 -7.20
N PHE A 312 30.01 -7.74 -6.27
CA PHE A 312 29.13 -8.85 -5.87
C PHE A 312 27.68 -8.42 -5.92
N GLY A 313 26.89 -9.09 -6.76
CA GLY A 313 25.49 -8.74 -6.91
C GLY A 313 24.78 -9.56 -7.96
N HIS A 314 23.64 -10.14 -7.59
CA HIS A 314 22.73 -10.74 -8.55
C HIS A 314 21.90 -9.66 -9.24
N GLY A 315 21.60 -9.89 -10.51
CA GLY A 315 20.54 -9.14 -11.18
C GLY A 315 19.18 -9.43 -10.55
N GLY A 316 18.31 -8.44 -10.51
CA GLY A 316 16.92 -8.62 -10.09
C GLY A 316 16.13 -9.36 -11.17
N ALA A 317 15.19 -10.21 -10.77
CA ALA A 317 14.28 -10.82 -11.75
C ALA A 317 13.37 -9.77 -12.41
N GLY A 318 13.02 -9.96 -13.67
CA GLY A 318 11.98 -9.21 -14.34
C GLY A 318 10.58 -9.57 -13.82
N GLY A 319 9.65 -8.63 -13.92
CA GLY A 319 8.27 -8.81 -13.53
C GLY A 319 7.47 -9.58 -14.58
N THR A 320 6.45 -10.30 -14.16
CA THR A 320 5.56 -11.00 -15.11
C THR A 320 4.67 -10.01 -15.86
N GLY A 321 4.37 -10.31 -17.11
CA GLY A 321 3.34 -9.63 -17.88
C GLY A 321 1.94 -9.86 -17.33
N GLY A 322 1.06 -8.88 -17.53
CA GLY A 322 -0.31 -8.91 -17.07
C GLY A 322 -1.25 -9.64 -18.04
N PHE A 323 -2.34 -10.19 -17.52
CA PHE A 323 -3.39 -10.77 -18.36
C PHE A 323 -4.06 -9.70 -19.23
N GLY A 324 -4.40 -10.04 -20.47
CA GLY A 324 -5.23 -9.20 -21.32
C GLY A 324 -6.14 -10.02 -22.23
N VAL A 325 -7.37 -9.55 -22.46
CA VAL A 325 -8.36 -10.31 -23.26
C VAL A 325 -7.96 -10.41 -24.73
N ALA A 326 -7.44 -9.32 -25.32
CA ALA A 326 -7.05 -9.27 -26.72
C ALA A 326 -5.56 -9.53 -26.93
N THR A 327 -4.73 -8.97 -26.05
CA THR A 327 -3.29 -9.15 -26.06
C THR A 327 -2.81 -9.11 -24.62
N ALA A 328 -2.02 -10.07 -24.20
CA ALA A 328 -1.38 -10.02 -22.90
C ALA A 328 -0.19 -9.06 -22.87
N GLY A 329 0.26 -8.71 -21.67
CA GLY A 329 1.48 -7.94 -21.51
C GLY A 329 2.72 -8.84 -21.57
N ASP A 330 3.83 -8.31 -22.06
CA ASP A 330 5.10 -9.02 -22.08
C ASP A 330 5.71 -9.10 -20.67
N GLY A 331 6.53 -10.11 -20.42
CA GLY A 331 7.39 -10.20 -19.25
C GLY A 331 8.51 -9.16 -19.31
N GLY A 332 8.94 -8.68 -18.15
CA GLY A 332 10.08 -7.76 -18.06
C GLY A 332 11.40 -8.52 -18.10
N ASP A 333 12.44 -7.88 -18.61
CA ASP A 333 13.78 -8.47 -18.63
C ASP A 333 14.38 -8.60 -17.22
N GLY A 334 15.22 -9.61 -17.04
CA GLY A 334 16.07 -9.76 -15.88
C GLY A 334 17.22 -8.75 -15.85
N GLY A 335 17.60 -8.33 -14.66
CA GLY A 335 18.73 -7.43 -14.45
C GLY A 335 20.07 -8.11 -14.67
N ARG A 336 21.08 -7.34 -15.06
CA ARG A 336 22.46 -7.82 -15.16
C ARG A 336 23.09 -8.01 -13.78
N ALA A 337 23.96 -9.01 -13.65
CA ALA A 337 24.75 -9.24 -12.45
C ALA A 337 25.99 -8.33 -12.36
N GLY A 338 26.67 -8.40 -11.22
CA GLY A 338 28.03 -7.92 -11.02
C GLY A 338 29.10 -8.88 -11.54
N ALA A 339 30.37 -8.55 -11.28
CA ALA A 339 31.52 -9.41 -11.58
C ALA A 339 31.34 -10.83 -11.00
N PHE A 340 30.82 -10.92 -9.78
CA PHE A 340 30.43 -12.16 -9.12
C PHE A 340 28.92 -12.11 -8.83
N GLY A 341 28.16 -12.98 -9.47
CA GLY A 341 26.72 -13.03 -9.30
C GLY A 341 26.01 -13.57 -10.53
N ASP A 342 24.79 -14.03 -10.30
CA ASP A 342 23.93 -14.56 -11.35
C ASP A 342 23.07 -13.45 -11.96
N GLY A 343 22.82 -13.55 -13.25
CA GLY A 343 21.85 -12.70 -13.93
C GLY A 343 20.43 -12.95 -13.41
N GLY A 344 19.60 -11.91 -13.41
CA GLY A 344 18.20 -12.05 -13.03
C GLY A 344 17.41 -12.84 -14.06
N SER A 345 16.44 -13.65 -13.66
CA SER A 345 15.54 -14.30 -14.63
C SER A 345 14.64 -13.28 -15.31
N GLY A 346 14.35 -13.47 -16.59
CA GLY A 346 13.28 -12.77 -17.28
C GLY A 346 11.90 -13.15 -16.73
N GLY A 347 10.96 -12.21 -16.77
CA GLY A 347 9.59 -12.41 -16.35
C GLY A 347 8.80 -13.22 -17.38
N ALA A 348 7.85 -14.03 -16.93
CA ALA A 348 6.93 -14.71 -17.86
C ALA A 348 6.01 -13.68 -18.55
N GLY A 349 5.67 -13.94 -19.81
CA GLY A 349 4.62 -13.23 -20.53
C GLY A 349 3.24 -13.51 -19.94
N GLY A 350 2.35 -12.55 -20.10
CA GLY A 350 0.97 -12.64 -19.62
C GLY A 350 0.13 -13.59 -20.47
N GLN A 351 -0.97 -14.05 -19.88
CA GLN A 351 -1.91 -14.98 -20.51
C GLN A 351 -3.02 -14.22 -21.27
N SER A 352 -3.52 -14.76 -22.39
CA SER A 352 -4.59 -14.12 -23.18
C SER A 352 -5.56 -15.12 -23.82
N PHE A 353 -6.74 -14.64 -24.20
CA PHE A 353 -7.61 -15.32 -25.17
C PHE A 353 -7.29 -14.94 -26.62
N GLY A 354 -6.65 -13.79 -26.82
CA GLY A 354 -6.02 -13.37 -28.07
C GLY A 354 -4.52 -13.68 -27.99
N THR A 355 -3.66 -12.75 -28.40
CA THR A 355 -2.21 -13.00 -28.45
C THR A 355 -1.58 -13.07 -27.05
N GLY A 356 -0.85 -14.14 -26.76
CA GLY A 356 -0.09 -14.30 -25.53
C GLY A 356 1.08 -13.30 -25.46
N GLY A 357 1.51 -12.95 -24.26
CA GLY A 357 2.61 -12.00 -24.07
C GLY A 357 3.95 -12.69 -24.21
N ASP A 358 4.96 -12.00 -24.74
CA ASP A 358 6.30 -12.56 -24.84
C ASP A 358 6.94 -12.68 -23.45
N GLY A 359 7.80 -13.67 -23.25
CA GLY A 359 8.64 -13.76 -22.06
C GLY A 359 9.78 -12.76 -22.12
N GLY A 360 10.16 -12.17 -20.99
CA GLY A 360 11.29 -11.26 -20.90
C GLY A 360 12.64 -11.98 -20.98
N ASP A 361 13.67 -11.27 -21.40
CA ASP A 361 15.01 -11.84 -21.52
C ASP A 361 15.65 -12.10 -20.14
N GLY A 362 16.47 -13.13 -20.06
CA GLY A 362 17.33 -13.38 -18.91
C GLY A 362 18.47 -12.37 -18.82
N GLY A 363 18.82 -11.99 -17.60
CA GLY A 363 19.93 -11.09 -17.32
C GLY A 363 21.28 -11.77 -17.50
N GLU A 364 22.28 -11.00 -17.90
CA GLU A 364 23.65 -11.47 -18.08
C GLU A 364 24.41 -11.61 -16.75
N ALA A 365 25.21 -12.66 -16.60
CA ALA A 365 26.32 -12.68 -15.66
C ALA A 365 27.58 -12.01 -16.26
N VAL A 366 28.61 -11.74 -15.46
CA VAL A 366 29.81 -11.03 -15.94
C VAL A 366 31.07 -11.90 -15.89
N LEU A 367 31.63 -12.16 -14.71
CA LEU A 367 32.91 -12.86 -14.56
C LEU A 367 32.70 -14.28 -14.03
N ILE A 368 32.00 -14.39 -12.90
CA ILE A 368 31.60 -15.66 -12.28
C ILE A 368 30.12 -15.60 -11.90
N GLY A 369 29.34 -16.54 -12.41
CA GLY A 369 27.90 -16.67 -12.13
C GLY A 369 27.14 -17.17 -13.35
N ASN A 370 25.93 -17.67 -13.15
CA ASN A 370 25.08 -18.14 -14.23
C ASN A 370 24.28 -17.00 -14.85
N GLY A 371 24.02 -17.08 -16.15
CA GLY A 371 23.05 -16.23 -16.79
C GLY A 371 21.64 -16.50 -16.25
N GLY A 372 20.80 -15.48 -16.31
CA GLY A 372 19.40 -15.58 -15.95
C GLY A 372 18.63 -16.38 -17.00
N ASN A 373 17.65 -17.17 -16.57
CA ASN A 373 16.75 -17.84 -17.49
C ASN A 373 15.87 -16.82 -18.22
N GLY A 374 15.57 -17.08 -19.49
CA GLY A 374 14.53 -16.37 -20.23
C GLY A 374 13.15 -16.69 -19.65
N GLY A 375 12.25 -15.72 -19.74
CA GLY A 375 10.86 -15.87 -19.36
C GLY A 375 10.11 -16.79 -20.32
N LYS A 376 9.13 -17.53 -19.82
CA LYS A 376 8.20 -18.25 -20.70
C LYS A 376 7.25 -17.26 -21.37
N GLY A 377 6.96 -17.48 -22.65
CA GLY A 377 5.83 -16.82 -23.30
C GLY A 377 4.51 -17.25 -22.66
N GLY A 378 3.53 -16.36 -22.68
CA GLY A 378 2.18 -16.66 -22.19
C GLY A 378 1.31 -17.32 -23.26
N ASP A 379 0.31 -18.05 -22.83
CA ASP A 379 -0.63 -18.76 -23.69
C ASP A 379 -1.54 -17.74 -24.41
N GLY A 380 -1.86 -18.05 -25.67
CA GLY A 380 -2.73 -17.26 -26.54
C GLY A 380 -2.90 -17.82 -27.95
N VAL A 381 -3.44 -17.02 -28.86
CA VAL A 381 -3.63 -17.34 -30.28
C VAL A 381 -3.06 -16.20 -31.14
N PRO A 382 -1.75 -16.23 -31.48
CA PRO A 382 -0.76 -17.24 -31.07
C PRO A 382 -0.27 -17.04 -29.62
N ASP A 383 0.38 -18.08 -29.08
CA ASP A 383 1.17 -17.99 -27.85
C ASP A 383 2.30 -16.97 -28.02
N GLY A 384 2.71 -16.36 -26.92
CA GLY A 384 3.88 -15.50 -26.87
C GLY A 384 5.17 -16.29 -27.03
N ALA A 385 6.21 -15.63 -27.55
CA ALA A 385 7.54 -16.19 -27.62
C ALA A 385 8.17 -16.32 -26.22
N GLY A 386 9.04 -17.31 -26.03
CA GLY A 386 9.92 -17.33 -24.85
C GLY A 386 11.01 -16.28 -24.98
N GLY A 387 11.43 -15.72 -23.84
CA GLY A 387 12.56 -14.81 -23.75
C GLY A 387 13.88 -15.53 -23.96
N THR A 388 14.89 -14.77 -24.38
CA THR A 388 16.24 -15.30 -24.57
C THR A 388 16.92 -15.56 -23.22
N PRO A 389 17.76 -16.59 -23.12
CA PRO A 389 18.57 -16.81 -21.93
C PRO A 389 19.71 -15.80 -21.85
N GLY A 390 20.05 -15.32 -20.66
CA GLY A 390 21.25 -14.53 -20.44
C GLY A 390 22.50 -15.42 -20.47
N ALA A 391 23.64 -14.87 -20.88
CA ALA A 391 24.90 -15.60 -20.87
C ALA A 391 25.50 -15.76 -19.46
N GLY A 392 26.21 -16.87 -19.28
CA GLY A 392 27.01 -17.15 -18.10
C GLY A 392 28.28 -16.29 -18.01
N GLY A 393 28.90 -16.28 -16.83
CA GLY A 393 30.12 -15.53 -16.57
C GLY A 393 31.30 -16.02 -17.42
N LEU A 394 32.13 -15.07 -17.86
CA LEU A 394 33.25 -15.30 -18.77
C LEU A 394 34.25 -16.37 -18.28
N LEU A 395 34.43 -16.50 -16.96
CA LEU A 395 35.36 -17.47 -16.37
C LEU A 395 34.66 -18.74 -15.92
N PHE A 396 33.52 -18.60 -15.23
CA PHE A 396 32.69 -19.71 -14.76
C PHE A 396 31.22 -19.30 -14.72
N GLY A 397 30.37 -20.14 -15.30
CA GLY A 397 28.93 -19.88 -15.36
C GLY A 397 28.29 -20.67 -16.49
N LEU A 398 27.03 -21.07 -16.30
CA LEU A 398 26.19 -21.58 -17.37
C LEU A 398 25.33 -20.45 -17.92
N ASP A 399 25.03 -20.50 -19.20
CA ASP A 399 23.97 -19.69 -19.79
C ASP A 399 22.62 -20.09 -19.18
N GLY A 400 21.69 -19.14 -19.18
CA GLY A 400 20.32 -19.37 -18.75
C GLY A 400 19.60 -20.38 -19.64
N LEU A 401 18.44 -20.81 -19.18
CA LEU A 401 17.52 -21.66 -19.92
C LEU A 401 16.37 -20.85 -20.50
N THR A 402 15.80 -21.33 -21.61
CA THR A 402 14.54 -20.84 -22.20
C THR A 402 13.34 -21.46 -21.53
#